data_AF-A0A8T5Y5X7-F1
#
_entry.id   AF-A0A8T5Y5X7-F1
#
_cell.length_a   1.000
_cell.length_b   1.000
_cell.length_c   1.000
_cell.angle_alpha   90.00
_cell.angle_beta   90.00
_cell.angle_gamma   90.00
#
_symmetry.space_group_name_H-M   'P 1'
#
loop_
_entity.id
_entity.type
_entity.pdbx_description
1 polymer ?
#
loop_
_entity_poly.entity_id
_entity_poly.type
_entity_poly.pdbx_seq_one_letter_code
_entity_poly.pdbx_strand_id
1 'polypeptide(L)'
;MAGCFGKEELTPGVLEGNLYRNDFFNLSFELPEGWTILTEAEVTEVGNLSVEFISELNEELAKQIEEDEDVVDLVHALKHPLNYRVSFNPNFVCNAENVKDAGTTFHNGKDYLEYSKDLFQKAGLPWQFEHIHLEVLDDVNFYTMNARIDIGNGFIRNFTPLSKTVMQST
;
A
#
# COMPACT_ATOMS: atom_id res chain seq x y z
N MET A 1 21.92 11.24 33.31
CA MET A 1 21.40 11.71 32.01
C MET A 1 20.19 10.87 31.68
N ALA A 2 18.99 11.44 31.80
CA ALA A 2 17.77 10.79 31.37
C ALA A 2 17.61 11.06 29.87
N GLY A 3 17.68 10.01 29.04
CA GLY A 3 17.43 10.10 27.61
C GLY A 3 15.93 10.18 27.38
N CYS A 4 15.45 11.30 26.84
CA CYS A 4 14.13 11.38 26.24
C CYS A 4 14.10 10.48 25.00
N PHE A 5 13.61 9.26 25.14
CA PHE A 5 13.04 8.55 24.01
C PHE A 5 11.65 9.16 23.81
N GLY A 6 11.56 10.18 22.96
CA GLY A 6 10.27 10.66 22.47
C GLY A 6 9.56 9.50 21.79
N LYS A 7 8.28 9.28 22.09
CA LYS A 7 7.44 8.45 21.22
C LYS A 7 7.42 9.15 19.86
N GLU A 8 8.03 8.56 18.85
CA GLU A 8 7.86 9.04 17.48
C GLU A 8 6.38 8.87 17.11
N GLU A 9 5.73 9.98 16.77
CA GLU A 9 4.36 9.94 16.25
C GLU A 9 4.41 9.47 14.80
N LEU A 10 3.43 8.64 14.41
CA LEU A 10 3.26 8.24 13.03
C LEU A 10 2.92 9.49 12.21
N THR A 11 3.74 9.79 11.20
CA THR A 11 3.52 10.90 10.27
C THR A 11 3.42 10.39 8.84
N PRO A 12 2.74 11.11 7.93
CA PRO A 12 2.68 10.75 6.51
C PRO A 12 4.03 10.81 5.77
N GLY A 13 5.08 11.36 6.39
CA GLY A 13 6.38 11.62 5.76
C GLY A 13 6.45 12.97 5.05
N VAL A 14 7.61 13.24 4.43
CA VAL A 14 7.92 14.51 3.75
C VAL A 14 8.51 14.21 2.37
N LEU A 15 8.12 15.01 1.38
CA LEU A 15 8.73 15.02 0.04
C LEU A 15 9.59 16.27 -0.13
N GLU A 16 10.88 16.10 -0.40
CA GLU A 16 11.78 17.18 -0.79
C GLU A 16 12.31 16.94 -2.20
N GLY A 17 11.77 17.66 -3.18
CA GLY A 17 12.06 17.39 -4.60
C GLY A 17 11.46 16.06 -5.03
N ASN A 18 12.31 15.09 -5.37
CA ASN A 18 11.91 13.72 -5.71
C ASN A 18 12.19 12.71 -4.59
N LEU A 19 12.76 13.13 -3.45
CA LEU A 19 13.08 12.25 -2.34
C LEU A 19 11.94 12.23 -1.31
N TYR A 20 11.27 11.08 -1.18
CA TYR A 20 10.35 10.83 -0.08
C TYR A 20 11.10 10.31 1.15
N ARG A 21 10.68 10.75 2.33
CA ARG A 21 11.21 10.30 3.62
C ARG A 21 10.13 10.16 4.68
N ASN A 22 10.17 9.05 5.42
CA ASN A 22 9.36 8.79 6.59
C ASN A 22 10.27 8.37 7.75
N ASP A 23 10.39 9.21 8.78
CA ASP A 23 11.29 8.92 9.90
C ASP A 23 10.76 7.80 10.80
N PHE A 24 9.44 7.70 11.01
CA PHE A 24 8.82 6.66 11.86
C PHE A 24 9.13 5.24 11.36
N PHE A 25 9.08 5.03 10.04
CA PHE A 25 9.43 3.75 9.42
C PHE A 25 10.89 3.64 8.99
N ASN A 26 11.71 4.70 9.18
CA ASN A 26 13.05 4.81 8.62
C ASN A 26 13.08 4.46 7.11
N LEU A 27 12.10 4.98 6.38
CA LEU A 27 11.87 4.69 4.97
C LEU A 27 12.25 5.92 4.13
N SER A 28 13.00 5.69 3.06
CA SER A 28 13.26 6.73 2.06
C SER A 28 13.39 6.12 0.67
N PHE A 29 12.88 6.80 -0.35
CA PHE A 29 13.05 6.41 -1.74
C PHE A 29 12.90 7.62 -2.65
N GLU A 30 13.50 7.52 -3.84
CA GLU A 30 13.31 8.50 -4.89
C GLU A 30 12.10 8.13 -5.74
N LEU A 31 11.19 9.07 -5.92
CA LEU A 31 10.14 8.96 -6.93
C LEU A 31 10.73 9.22 -8.32
N PRO A 32 10.21 8.55 -9.38
CA PRO A 32 10.67 8.83 -10.73
C PRO A 32 10.34 10.28 -11.13
N GLU A 33 11.20 10.86 -11.96
CA GLU A 33 11.03 12.24 -12.43
C GLU A 33 9.68 12.43 -13.14
N GLY A 34 8.99 13.53 -12.80
CA GLY A 34 7.71 13.91 -13.40
C GLY A 34 6.48 13.24 -12.79
N TRP A 35 6.63 12.43 -11.75
CA TRP A 35 5.50 11.92 -10.98
C TRP A 35 4.96 12.97 -10.00
N THR A 36 3.65 12.98 -9.81
CA THR A 36 2.94 13.90 -8.91
C THR A 36 2.50 13.17 -7.67
N ILE A 37 2.91 13.63 -6.48
CA ILE A 37 2.32 13.17 -5.21
C ILE A 37 0.96 13.82 -5.02
N LEU A 38 -0.02 13.02 -4.63
CA LEU A 38 -1.36 13.47 -4.29
C LEU A 38 -1.38 14.14 -2.91
N THR A 39 -2.12 15.24 -2.82
CA THR A 39 -2.54 15.81 -1.54
C THR A 39 -3.53 14.89 -0.83
N GLU A 40 -3.73 15.06 0.48
CA GLU A 40 -4.70 14.28 1.26
C GLU A 40 -6.12 14.30 0.63
N ALA A 41 -6.57 15.47 0.16
CA ALA A 41 -7.86 15.58 -0.52
C ALA A 41 -7.91 14.79 -1.84
N GLU A 42 -6.81 14.76 -2.59
CA GLU A 42 -6.70 13.99 -3.83
C GLU A 42 -6.59 12.49 -3.56
N VAL A 43 -5.92 12.07 -2.47
CA VAL A 43 -5.91 10.67 -2.02
C VAL A 43 -7.34 10.20 -1.71
N THR A 44 -8.10 11.00 -0.95
CA THR A 44 -9.51 10.70 -0.66
C THR A 44 -10.36 10.64 -1.94
N GLU A 45 -10.14 11.55 -2.89
CA GLU A 45 -10.84 11.51 -4.18
C GLU A 45 -10.55 10.21 -4.96
N VAL A 46 -9.27 9.81 -5.03
CA VAL A 46 -8.87 8.56 -5.69
C VAL A 46 -9.40 7.33 -4.96
N GLY A 47 -9.40 7.35 -3.62
CA GLY A 47 -9.98 6.28 -2.80
C GLY A 47 -11.45 6.07 -3.12
N ASN A 48 -12.25 7.15 -3.14
CA ASN A 48 -13.67 7.09 -3.48
C ASN A 48 -13.91 6.57 -4.89
N LEU A 49 -13.13 7.03 -5.88
CA LEU A 49 -13.22 6.53 -7.26
C LEU A 49 -12.86 5.04 -7.36
N SER A 50 -11.91 4.57 -6.54
CA SER A 50 -11.51 3.16 -6.48
C SER A 50 -12.61 2.30 -5.88
N VAL A 51 -13.25 2.74 -4.80
CA VAL A 51 -14.40 2.06 -4.18
C VAL A 51 -15.59 2.01 -5.14
N GLU A 52 -15.89 3.09 -5.87
CA GLU A 52 -16.96 3.12 -6.87
C GLU A 52 -16.69 2.11 -7.99
N PHE A 53 -15.49 2.13 -8.58
CA PHE A 53 -15.09 1.18 -9.63
C PHE A 53 -15.15 -0.27 -9.15
N ILE A 54 -14.66 -0.56 -7.93
CA ILE A 54 -14.71 -1.91 -7.37
C ILE A 54 -16.16 -2.31 -7.09
N SER A 55 -17.02 -1.41 -6.63
CA SER A 55 -18.43 -1.70 -6.37
C SER A 55 -19.19 -2.16 -7.61
N GLU A 56 -18.87 -1.59 -8.78
CA GLU A 56 -19.43 -2.03 -10.07
C GLU A 56 -19.06 -3.48 -10.42
N LEU A 57 -17.90 -3.95 -9.95
CA LEU A 57 -17.40 -5.30 -10.18
C LEU A 57 -17.79 -6.28 -9.05
N ASN A 58 -17.73 -5.81 -7.81
CA ASN A 58 -18.01 -6.55 -6.57
C ASN A 58 -18.28 -5.60 -5.38
N GLU A 59 -19.56 -5.44 -5.03
CA GLU A 59 -20.01 -4.60 -3.90
C GLU A 59 -19.48 -5.05 -2.53
N GLU A 60 -19.31 -6.35 -2.32
CA GLU A 60 -18.81 -6.90 -1.04
C GLU A 60 -17.33 -6.55 -0.82
N LEU A 61 -16.51 -6.67 -1.87
CA LEU A 61 -15.11 -6.26 -1.81
C LEU A 61 -14.99 -4.75 -1.59
N ALA A 62 -15.85 -3.94 -2.21
CA ALA A 62 -15.83 -2.50 -2.05
C ALA A 62 -16.08 -2.08 -0.59
N LYS A 63 -17.07 -2.70 0.08
CA LYS A 63 -17.35 -2.46 1.50
C LYS A 63 -16.16 -2.79 2.39
N GLN A 64 -15.50 -3.92 2.14
CA GLN A 64 -14.34 -4.34 2.92
C GLN A 64 -13.15 -3.38 2.76
N ILE A 65 -13.01 -2.72 1.61
CA ILE A 65 -11.99 -1.68 1.38
C ILE A 65 -12.38 -0.37 2.08
N GLU A 66 -13.66 0.01 2.03
CA GLU A 66 -14.16 1.24 2.65
C GLU A 66 -14.07 1.21 4.19
N GLU A 67 -14.22 0.04 4.80
CA GLU A 67 -14.19 -0.17 6.25
C GLU A 67 -12.77 -0.30 6.85
N ASP A 68 -11.72 -0.27 6.03
CA ASP A 68 -10.33 -0.50 6.47
C ASP A 68 -9.71 0.76 7.10
N GLU A 69 -10.09 1.04 8.35
CA GLU A 69 -9.59 2.19 9.14
C GLU A 69 -8.16 1.99 9.67
N ASP A 70 -7.56 0.81 9.50
CA ASP A 70 -6.23 0.48 10.01
C ASP A 70 -5.10 0.83 9.03
N VAL A 71 -5.44 1.40 7.87
CA VAL A 71 -4.49 1.80 6.82
C VAL A 71 -4.15 3.29 6.92
N VAL A 72 -2.85 3.58 6.88
CA VAL A 72 -2.29 4.92 6.80
C VAL A 72 -1.59 5.08 5.45
N ASP A 73 -2.12 5.96 4.61
CA ASP A 73 -1.50 6.32 3.35
C ASP A 73 -0.22 7.15 3.60
N LEU A 74 0.93 6.61 3.19
CA LEU A 74 2.22 7.28 3.33
C LEU A 74 2.55 8.07 2.07
N VAL A 75 2.39 7.45 0.90
CA VAL A 75 2.60 8.08 -0.41
C VAL A 75 1.61 7.54 -1.40
N HIS A 76 0.96 8.45 -2.12
CA HIS A 76 0.30 8.14 -3.38
C HIS A 76 0.87 9.05 -4.47
N ALA A 77 1.52 8.45 -5.45
CA ALA A 77 2.09 9.17 -6.58
C ALA A 77 1.50 8.69 -7.91
N LEU A 78 1.20 9.62 -8.80
CA LEU A 78 0.71 9.34 -10.16
C LEU A 78 1.74 9.77 -11.19
N LYS A 79 1.88 8.99 -12.27
CA LYS A 79 2.70 9.38 -13.42
C LYS A 79 2.11 10.58 -14.17
N HIS A 80 0.78 10.68 -14.21
CA HIS A 80 0.07 11.81 -14.81
C HIS A 80 -0.85 12.48 -13.77
N PRO A 81 -1.06 13.81 -13.81
CA PRO A 81 -2.03 14.48 -12.93
C PRO A 81 -3.45 13.91 -13.08
N LEU A 82 -4.29 14.02 -12.05
CA LEU A 82 -5.65 13.44 -12.02
C LEU A 82 -6.54 13.86 -13.20
N ASN A 83 -6.38 15.10 -13.68
CA ASN A 83 -7.16 15.62 -14.80
C ASN A 83 -6.67 15.14 -16.19
N TYR A 84 -5.60 14.35 -16.24
CA TYR A 84 -5.03 13.83 -17.47
C TYR A 84 -5.80 12.60 -17.97
N ARG A 85 -6.30 12.66 -19.21
CA ARG A 85 -7.13 11.59 -19.79
C ARG A 85 -6.29 10.47 -20.36
N VAL A 86 -6.15 9.39 -19.60
CA VAL A 86 -5.54 8.11 -20.02
C VAL A 86 -6.47 6.96 -19.66
N SER A 87 -6.37 5.84 -20.40
CA SER A 87 -7.14 4.64 -20.07
C SER A 87 -6.69 3.97 -18.77
N PHE A 88 -5.41 4.15 -18.42
CA PHE A 88 -4.82 3.71 -17.16
C PHE A 88 -3.69 4.68 -16.81
N ASN A 89 -3.70 5.21 -15.58
CA ASN A 89 -2.66 6.10 -15.09
C ASN A 89 -1.74 5.31 -14.15
N PRO A 90 -0.48 5.02 -14.54
CA PRO A 90 0.46 4.34 -13.67
C PRO A 90 0.60 5.12 -12.35
N ASN A 91 0.50 4.40 -11.25
CA ASN A 91 0.58 4.96 -9.91
C ASN A 91 1.51 4.10 -9.03
N PHE A 92 1.87 4.69 -7.90
CA PHE A 92 2.65 4.08 -6.84
C PHE A 92 1.97 4.46 -5.53
N VAL A 93 1.61 3.45 -4.76
CA VAL A 93 0.96 3.59 -3.46
C VAL A 93 1.83 2.89 -2.42
N CYS A 94 2.13 3.60 -1.34
CA CYS A 94 2.85 3.08 -0.19
C CYS A 94 2.02 3.38 1.04
N ASN A 95 1.58 2.31 1.70
CA ASN A 95 0.70 2.38 2.87
C ASN A 95 1.34 1.63 4.03
N ALA A 96 0.98 2.03 5.24
CA ALA A 96 1.25 1.28 6.45
C ALA A 96 -0.07 0.80 7.04
N GLU A 97 -0.16 -0.49 7.34
CA GLU A 97 -1.37 -1.09 7.91
C GLU A 97 -1.10 -1.63 9.31
N ASN A 98 -2.03 -1.38 10.22
CA ASN A 98 -2.02 -1.95 11.55
C ASN A 98 -2.74 -3.31 11.58
N VAL A 99 -2.01 -4.38 11.30
CA VAL A 99 -2.55 -5.75 11.24
C VAL A 99 -2.87 -6.39 12.60
N LYS A 100 -3.05 -5.60 13.69
CA LYS A 100 -3.25 -6.13 15.05
C LYS A 100 -4.54 -6.93 15.20
N ASP A 101 -5.61 -6.48 14.56
CA ASP A 101 -6.93 -7.10 14.68
C ASP A 101 -7.04 -8.41 13.89
N ALA A 102 -6.14 -8.62 12.93
CA ALA A 102 -5.95 -9.91 12.28
C ALA A 102 -5.34 -10.97 13.22
N GLY A 103 -4.95 -10.61 14.44
CA GLY A 103 -4.43 -11.54 15.45
C GLY A 103 -3.17 -12.28 14.98
N THR A 104 -2.82 -13.39 15.63
CA THR A 104 -1.61 -14.20 15.36
C THR A 104 -1.49 -14.80 13.95
N THR A 105 -2.32 -14.37 13.00
CA THR A 105 -2.49 -14.91 11.64
C THR A 105 -1.29 -14.65 10.75
N PHE A 106 -0.62 -13.51 10.90
CA PHE A 106 0.52 -13.14 10.06
C PHE A 106 1.82 -13.25 10.84
N HIS A 107 2.64 -14.25 10.49
CA HIS A 107 3.98 -14.40 11.05
C HIS A 107 5.03 -13.66 10.23
N ASN A 108 4.76 -13.43 8.95
CA ASN A 108 5.66 -12.77 8.00
C ASN A 108 4.89 -12.24 6.78
N GLY A 109 5.53 -11.43 5.93
CA GLY A 109 4.88 -10.80 4.77
C GLY A 109 4.29 -11.76 3.74
N LYS A 110 4.78 -13.01 3.67
CA LYS A 110 4.16 -14.03 2.82
C LYS A 110 2.75 -14.38 3.29
N ASP A 111 2.55 -14.51 4.61
CA ASP A 111 1.26 -14.87 5.17
C ASP A 111 0.21 -13.79 4.88
N TYR A 112 0.64 -12.52 4.95
CA TYR A 112 -0.19 -11.37 4.54
C TYR A 112 -0.52 -11.44 3.04
N LEU A 113 0.48 -11.65 2.17
CA LEU A 113 0.25 -11.72 0.72
C LEU A 113 -0.65 -12.90 0.29
N GLU A 114 -0.55 -14.06 0.96
CA GLU A 114 -1.47 -15.18 0.71
C GLU A 114 -2.89 -14.83 1.18
N TYR A 115 -3.04 -14.13 2.30
CA TYR A 115 -4.35 -13.63 2.74
C TYR A 115 -4.95 -12.61 1.76
N SER A 116 -4.19 -11.60 1.32
CA SER A 116 -4.65 -10.63 0.33
C SER A 116 -5.03 -11.32 -0.99
N LYS A 117 -4.24 -12.31 -1.42
CA LYS A 117 -4.56 -13.12 -2.59
C LYS A 117 -5.89 -13.87 -2.44
N ASP A 118 -6.11 -14.53 -1.30
CA ASP A 118 -7.36 -15.24 -1.01
C ASP A 118 -8.56 -14.28 -1.02
N LEU A 119 -8.39 -13.07 -0.47
CA LEU A 119 -9.40 -12.01 -0.48
C LEU A 119 -9.79 -11.64 -1.93
N PHE A 120 -8.79 -11.33 -2.77
CA PHE A 120 -9.03 -10.97 -4.17
C PHE A 120 -9.62 -12.12 -5.00
N GLN A 121 -9.26 -13.37 -4.69
CA GLN A 121 -9.84 -14.55 -5.35
C GLN A 121 -11.30 -14.77 -4.95
N LYS A 122 -11.64 -14.61 -3.67
CA LYS A 122 -13.02 -14.69 -3.18
C LYS A 122 -13.92 -13.61 -3.77
N ALA A 123 -13.35 -12.46 -4.10
CA ALA A 123 -14.06 -11.40 -4.80
C ALA A 123 -14.43 -11.74 -6.27
N GLY A 124 -14.02 -12.89 -6.80
CA GLY A 124 -14.43 -13.34 -8.14
C GLY A 124 -13.85 -12.54 -9.29
N LEU A 125 -12.90 -11.63 -9.02
CA LEU A 125 -12.18 -10.88 -10.03
C LEU A 125 -11.14 -11.79 -10.72
N PRO A 126 -10.91 -11.65 -12.04
CA PRO A 126 -10.03 -12.55 -12.81
C PRO A 126 -8.54 -12.22 -12.62
N TRP A 127 -8.10 -12.14 -11.36
CA TRP A 127 -6.70 -11.92 -11.02
C TRP A 127 -5.83 -13.13 -11.35
N GLN A 128 -4.67 -12.86 -11.93
CA GLN A 128 -3.58 -13.80 -12.13
C GLN A 128 -2.46 -13.39 -11.18
N PHE A 129 -2.08 -14.29 -10.29
CA PHE A 129 -1.02 -14.06 -9.31
C PHE A 129 0.23 -14.86 -9.69
N GLU A 130 1.39 -14.20 -9.63
CA GLU A 130 2.68 -14.88 -9.72
C GLU A 130 3.08 -15.47 -8.36
N HIS A 131 4.22 -16.19 -8.33
CA HIS A 131 4.75 -16.75 -7.11
C HIS A 131 5.27 -15.65 -6.17
N ILE A 132 4.90 -15.76 -4.89
CA ILE A 132 5.49 -14.95 -3.83
C ILE A 132 6.97 -15.32 -3.70
N HIS A 133 7.84 -14.32 -3.71
CA HIS A 133 9.28 -14.48 -3.56
C HIS A 133 9.83 -13.43 -2.59
N LEU A 134 11.05 -13.67 -2.14
CA LEU A 134 11.77 -12.79 -1.23
C LEU A 134 12.65 -11.83 -2.03
N GLU A 135 12.59 -10.56 -1.68
CA GLU A 135 13.42 -9.49 -2.23
C GLU A 135 14.14 -8.81 -1.06
N VAL A 136 15.44 -8.54 -1.21
CA VAL A 136 16.23 -7.88 -0.16
C VAL A 136 16.50 -6.45 -0.59
N LEU A 137 16.01 -5.50 0.20
CA LEU A 137 16.22 -4.06 -0.01
C LEU A 137 16.88 -3.52 1.27
N ASP A 138 18.06 -2.93 1.15
CA ASP A 138 18.84 -2.38 2.28
C ASP A 138 18.91 -3.33 3.49
N ASP A 139 19.26 -4.60 3.23
CA ASP A 139 19.37 -5.69 4.21
C ASP A 139 18.06 -6.06 4.94
N VAL A 140 16.92 -5.52 4.49
CA VAL A 140 15.58 -5.89 4.95
C VAL A 140 14.94 -6.86 3.95
N ASN A 141 14.36 -7.93 4.48
CA ASN A 141 13.63 -8.92 3.68
C ASN A 141 12.19 -8.46 3.43
N PHE A 142 11.82 -8.38 2.16
CA PHE A 142 10.47 -8.13 1.68
C PHE A 142 9.92 -9.39 1.02
N TYR A 143 8.63 -9.65 1.21
CA TYR A 143 7.92 -10.57 0.34
C TYR A 143 7.20 -9.78 -0.74
N THR A 144 7.29 -10.26 -1.97
CA THR A 144 6.77 -9.58 -3.16
C THR A 144 5.85 -10.51 -3.94
N MET A 145 4.75 -9.98 -4.45
CA MET A 145 3.84 -10.69 -5.34
C MET A 145 3.40 -9.78 -6.49
N ASN A 146 3.58 -10.26 -7.71
CA ASN A 146 3.01 -9.61 -8.89
C ASN A 146 1.59 -10.12 -9.13
N ALA A 147 0.68 -9.22 -9.48
CA ALA A 147 -0.70 -9.54 -9.82
C ALA A 147 -1.11 -8.86 -11.13
N ARG A 148 -1.90 -9.56 -11.93
CA ARG A 148 -2.42 -9.04 -13.20
C ARG A 148 -3.91 -9.24 -13.26
N ILE A 149 -4.63 -8.21 -13.67
CA ILE A 149 -6.05 -8.30 -13.99
C ILE A 149 -6.26 -7.72 -15.38
N ASP A 150 -7.03 -8.43 -16.20
CA ASP A 150 -7.34 -7.97 -17.55
C ASP A 150 -8.71 -7.28 -17.56
N ILE A 151 -8.77 -6.12 -16.91
CA ILE A 151 -9.90 -5.18 -16.92
C ILE A 151 -9.69 -4.04 -17.92
N GLY A 152 -8.75 -4.22 -18.86
CA GLY A 152 -8.24 -3.20 -19.76
C GLY A 152 -6.86 -2.68 -19.33
N ASN A 153 -5.81 -3.27 -19.89
CA ASN A 153 -4.41 -2.78 -19.88
C ASN A 153 -3.83 -2.27 -18.53
N GLY A 154 -4.14 -2.91 -17.40
CA GLY A 154 -3.55 -2.63 -16.09
C GLY A 154 -2.61 -3.74 -15.59
N PHE A 155 -1.57 -3.38 -14.84
CA PHE A 155 -0.72 -4.29 -14.07
C PHE A 155 -0.60 -3.77 -12.65
N ILE A 156 -0.69 -4.63 -11.63
CA ILE A 156 -0.48 -4.25 -10.22
C ILE A 156 0.70 -5.05 -9.66
N ARG A 157 1.68 -4.35 -9.08
CA ARG A 157 2.81 -4.98 -8.40
C ARG A 157 2.78 -4.57 -6.93
N ASN A 158 2.62 -5.55 -6.04
CA ASN A 158 2.56 -5.32 -4.60
C ASN A 158 3.87 -5.74 -3.93
N PHE A 159 4.38 -4.84 -3.08
CA PHE A 159 5.53 -5.08 -2.22
C PHE A 159 5.07 -4.97 -0.77
N THR A 160 5.33 -5.98 0.05
CA THR A 160 4.90 -5.96 1.45
C THR A 160 6.04 -6.38 2.37
N PRO A 161 6.63 -5.45 3.13
CA PRO A 161 7.33 -5.79 4.36
C PRO A 161 6.30 -6.00 5.49
N LEU A 162 6.47 -7.04 6.30
CA LEU A 162 5.95 -6.98 7.68
C LEU A 162 7.11 -6.60 8.59
N SER A 163 7.07 -5.41 9.15
CA SER A 163 8.01 -5.03 10.21
C SER A 163 7.51 -5.54 11.56
N LYS A 164 8.41 -6.15 12.33
CA LYS A 164 8.10 -6.71 13.67
C LYS A 164 7.90 -5.61 14.73
N THR A 165 8.05 -4.34 14.37
CA THR A 165 8.30 -3.24 15.32
C THR A 165 7.06 -2.77 16.09
N VAL A 166 5.85 -3.20 15.72
CA VAL A 166 4.61 -2.84 16.46
C VAL A 166 4.09 -3.99 17.36
N MET A 167 4.92 -5.00 17.64
CA MET A 167 4.69 -5.95 18.75
C MET A 167 5.55 -5.60 19.97
N GLN A 168 5.53 -4.32 20.40
CA GLN A 168 5.89 -4.01 21.78
C GLN A 168 4.62 -3.99 22.63
N SER A 169 4.46 -5.13 23.31
CA SER A 169 3.67 -5.35 24.51
C SER A 169 3.59 -4.13 25.42
N THR A 170 2.36 -3.69 25.69
CA THR A 170 1.99 -3.21 27.03
C THR A 170 1.95 -4.37 28.01
#